data_AF-A0A1Y6BCG1-F1
#
_entry.id   AF-A0A1Y6BCG1-F1
#
_cell.length_a   1.000
_cell.length_b   1.000
_cell.length_c   1.000
_cell.angle_alpha   90.00
_cell.angle_beta   90.00
_cell.angle_gamma   90.00
#
_symmetry.space_group_name_H-M   'P 1'
#
loop_
_entity.id
_entity.type
_entity.pdbx_description
1 polymer ?
#
loop_
_entity_poly.entity_id
_entity_poly.type
_entity_poly.pdbx_seq_one_letter_code
_entity_poly.pdbx_strand_id
1 'polypeptide(L)'
;MRLLQAFIIWALSGLAMADVAVVPKFIYVLHGGVDAVWGQYMFMVRNDNEDETTANFKVALPEETVDWQAQEGFQGIQFSLGEKGGVEFTKAFKPGDNVHTIGFKTPASSGSGKLTLTMPMDVGELSLMTSGDVTVVGEGMVTNKRTSGERYDKYHFYDLKAGDTISVEVQGVHVGRSQFWMYGWVAALVMLLACFGLAYVTRPQQTSEV
;
A
#
# COMPACT_ATOMS: atom_id res chain seq x y z
N MET A 1 -32.58 26.84 -41.29
CA MET A 1 -31.39 26.00 -41.02
C MET A 1 -30.48 26.50 -39.91
N ARG A 2 -30.24 27.82 -39.75
CA ARG A 2 -29.31 28.34 -38.71
C ARG A 2 -29.82 28.26 -37.25
N LEU A 3 -31.14 28.27 -37.03
CA LEU A 3 -31.75 28.14 -35.69
C LEU A 3 -31.63 26.72 -35.10
N LEU A 4 -31.69 25.69 -35.93
CA LEU A 4 -31.57 24.29 -35.49
C LEU A 4 -30.15 23.97 -35.02
N GLN A 5 -29.13 24.50 -35.71
CA GLN A 5 -27.73 24.34 -35.33
C GLN A 5 -27.40 25.06 -34.01
N ALA A 6 -27.96 26.25 -33.78
CA ALA A 6 -27.80 26.97 -32.52
C ALA A 6 -28.45 26.22 -31.34
N PHE A 7 -29.62 25.60 -31.55
CA PHE A 7 -30.30 24.81 -30.51
C PHE A 7 -29.55 23.52 -30.17
N ILE A 8 -28.96 22.85 -31.17
CA ILE A 8 -28.14 21.65 -30.96
C ILE A 8 -26.83 21.99 -30.21
N ILE A 9 -26.18 23.10 -30.54
CA ILE A 9 -24.99 23.55 -29.82
C ILE A 9 -25.34 23.94 -28.37
N TRP A 10 -26.46 24.64 -28.15
CA TRP A 10 -26.93 25.01 -26.81
C TRP A 10 -27.32 23.78 -25.96
N ALA A 11 -27.98 22.79 -26.58
CA ALA A 11 -28.35 21.54 -25.94
C ALA A 11 -27.13 20.63 -25.65
N LEU A 12 -26.08 20.67 -26.48
CA LEU A 12 -24.84 19.93 -26.24
C LEU A 12 -23.92 20.61 -25.21
N SER A 13 -23.94 21.95 -25.13
CA SER A 13 -23.20 22.69 -24.09
C SER A 13 -23.78 22.53 -22.69
N GLY A 14 -25.04 22.09 -22.57
CA GLY A 14 -25.67 21.77 -21.28
C GLY A 14 -25.31 20.38 -20.72
N LEU A 15 -24.54 19.57 -21.45
CA LEU A 15 -24.20 18.19 -21.08
C LEU A 15 -22.71 17.97 -20.76
N ALA A 16 -21.86 19.00 -20.89
CA ALA A 16 -20.55 18.99 -20.23
C ALA A 16 -20.78 19.30 -18.74
N MET A 17 -21.37 18.34 -18.01
CA MET A 17 -21.39 18.43 -16.56
C MET A 17 -19.94 18.38 -16.10
N ALA A 18 -19.46 19.51 -15.59
CA ALA A 18 -18.29 19.56 -14.75
C ALA A 18 -18.50 18.55 -13.63
N ASP A 19 -17.65 17.54 -13.57
CA ASP A 19 -17.77 16.45 -12.61
C ASP A 19 -16.49 16.38 -11.79
N VAL A 20 -16.59 15.88 -10.55
CA VAL A 20 -15.43 15.67 -9.70
C VAL A 20 -14.86 14.30 -10.03
N ALA A 21 -13.66 14.25 -10.59
CA ALA A 21 -13.05 13.03 -11.06
C ALA A 21 -11.66 12.79 -10.43
N VAL A 22 -11.38 11.53 -10.10
CA VAL A 22 -10.03 11.10 -9.75
C VAL A 22 -9.22 10.96 -11.03
N VAL A 23 -8.06 11.62 -11.08
CA VAL A 23 -7.11 11.45 -12.18
C VAL A 23 -6.59 10.01 -12.15
N PRO A 24 -6.58 9.27 -13.27
CA PRO A 24 -6.26 7.84 -13.32
C PRO A 24 -4.74 7.58 -13.23
N LYS A 25 -4.07 8.27 -12.30
CA LYS A 25 -2.62 8.20 -12.03
C LYS A 25 -2.38 8.08 -10.54
N PHE A 26 -1.85 6.95 -10.12
CA PHE A 26 -1.62 6.61 -8.72
C PHE A 26 -0.13 6.48 -8.43
N ILE A 27 0.31 7.02 -7.29
CA ILE A 27 1.70 6.95 -6.86
C ILE A 27 1.75 6.39 -5.45
N TYR A 28 2.58 5.37 -5.25
CA TYR A 28 2.90 4.84 -3.94
C TYR A 28 4.37 5.09 -3.66
N VAL A 29 4.67 5.70 -2.52
CA VAL A 29 6.05 5.82 -2.03
C VAL A 29 6.21 4.89 -0.84
N LEU A 30 7.11 3.93 -0.96
CA LEU A 30 7.32 2.83 -0.01
C LEU A 30 8.65 2.99 0.71
N HIS A 31 8.62 2.71 2.01
CA HIS A 31 9.76 2.77 2.91
C HIS A 31 9.80 1.52 3.79
N GLY A 32 11.00 0.99 4.00
CA GLY A 32 11.23 -0.09 4.96
C GLY A 32 11.20 0.44 6.39
N GLY A 33 10.32 -0.10 7.22
CA GLY A 33 10.35 0.04 8.68
C GLY A 33 10.90 -1.22 9.37
N VAL A 34 10.79 -1.24 10.69
CA VAL A 34 11.07 -2.44 11.50
C VAL A 34 9.81 -3.31 11.55
N ASP A 35 9.89 -4.53 11.01
CA ASP A 35 8.76 -5.49 10.89
C ASP A 35 7.53 -4.91 10.16
N ALA A 36 7.72 -3.87 9.34
CA ALA A 36 6.64 -3.23 8.60
C ALA A 36 7.14 -2.52 7.36
N VAL A 37 6.28 -2.46 6.34
CA VAL A 37 6.41 -1.53 5.21
C VAL A 37 5.53 -0.32 5.49
N TRP A 38 6.12 0.85 5.46
CA TRP A 38 5.39 2.12 5.50
C TRP A 38 5.22 2.63 4.08
N GLY A 39 4.04 3.18 3.78
CA GLY A 39 3.80 3.75 2.46
C GLY A 39 2.96 5.02 2.50
N GLN A 40 3.09 5.80 1.44
CA GLN A 40 2.23 6.94 1.15
C GLN A 40 1.58 6.71 -0.21
N TYR A 41 0.26 6.63 -0.22
CA TYR A 41 -0.55 6.60 -1.42
C TYR A 41 -0.95 8.03 -1.79
N MET A 42 -0.58 8.46 -2.99
CA MET A 42 -0.87 9.79 -3.52
C MET A 42 -1.73 9.68 -4.77
N PHE A 43 -2.75 10.52 -4.85
CA PHE A 43 -3.65 10.62 -5.98
C PHE A 43 -4.15 12.06 -6.12
N MET A 44 -4.63 12.39 -7.32
CA MET A 44 -5.16 13.71 -7.64
C MET A 44 -6.64 13.64 -7.92
N VAL A 45 -7.39 14.59 -7.39
CA VAL A 45 -8.81 14.79 -7.66
C VAL A 45 -8.97 16.13 -8.36
N ARG A 46 -9.60 16.13 -9.52
CA ARG A 46 -9.96 17.32 -10.26
C ARG A 46 -11.41 17.64 -10.00
N ASN A 47 -11.69 18.86 -9.55
CA ASN A 47 -13.04 19.40 -9.52
C ASN A 47 -13.16 20.47 -10.61
N ASP A 48 -13.87 20.14 -11.68
CA ASP A 48 -14.12 21.07 -12.79
C ASP A 48 -15.27 22.05 -12.49
N ASN A 49 -15.96 21.91 -11.35
CA ASN A 49 -17.03 22.83 -10.95
C ASN A 49 -16.46 24.16 -10.47
N GLU A 50 -17.25 25.23 -10.66
CA GLU A 50 -16.93 26.56 -10.14
C GLU A 50 -17.00 26.63 -8.60
N ASP A 51 -17.75 25.71 -7.99
CA ASP A 51 -17.98 25.64 -6.55
C ASP A 51 -17.39 24.37 -5.92
N GLU A 52 -17.21 24.43 -4.59
CA GLU A 52 -16.81 23.29 -3.80
C GLU A 52 -17.85 22.16 -3.89
N THR A 53 -17.41 20.98 -4.31
CA THR A 53 -18.31 19.86 -4.61
C THR A 53 -17.94 18.63 -3.79
N THR A 54 -18.94 18.01 -3.16
CA THR A 54 -18.76 16.79 -2.37
C THR A 54 -18.81 15.57 -3.26
N ALA A 55 -17.80 14.71 -3.15
CA ALA A 55 -17.73 13.45 -3.86
C ALA A 55 -17.22 12.32 -2.96
N ASN A 56 -17.60 11.08 -3.31
CA ASN A 56 -17.16 9.86 -2.64
C ASN A 56 -16.21 9.09 -3.56
N PHE A 57 -15.05 8.70 -3.02
CA PHE A 57 -14.04 7.96 -3.76
C PHE A 57 -13.54 6.75 -2.98
N LYS A 58 -13.28 5.69 -3.74
CA LYS A 58 -12.64 4.47 -3.22
C LYS A 58 -11.13 4.57 -3.36
N VAL A 59 -10.42 4.16 -2.32
CA VAL A 59 -8.96 4.20 -2.22
C VAL A 59 -8.40 2.81 -2.46
N ALA A 60 -7.35 2.73 -3.27
CA ALA A 60 -6.60 1.50 -3.53
C ALA A 60 -5.54 1.24 -2.44
N LEU A 61 -5.92 1.05 -1.17
CA LEU A 61 -4.94 0.66 -0.15
C LEU A 61 -4.58 -0.84 -0.28
N PRO A 62 -3.37 -1.26 0.15
CA PRO A 62 -3.04 -2.67 0.24
C PRO A 62 -3.99 -3.40 1.19
N GLU A 63 -4.40 -4.63 0.83
CA GLU A 63 -5.27 -5.47 1.66
C GLU A 63 -4.64 -5.78 3.03
N GLU A 64 -3.31 -5.86 3.08
CA GLU A 64 -2.56 -6.13 4.30
C GLU A 64 -2.38 -4.89 5.20
N THR A 65 -3.00 -3.75 4.87
CA THR A 65 -2.90 -2.52 5.68
C THR A 65 -3.50 -2.73 7.06
N VAL A 66 -2.69 -2.56 8.11
CA VAL A 66 -3.12 -2.69 9.52
C VAL A 66 -3.38 -1.34 10.19
N ASP A 67 -2.81 -0.27 9.64
CA ASP A 67 -2.95 1.10 10.12
C ASP A 67 -2.86 2.06 8.95
N TRP A 68 -3.62 3.15 8.99
CA TRP A 68 -3.60 4.19 7.97
C TRP A 68 -3.86 5.55 8.60
N GLN A 69 -3.24 6.59 8.04
CA GLN A 69 -3.35 7.96 8.51
C GLN A 69 -3.55 8.89 7.31
N ALA A 70 -4.70 9.55 7.27
CA ALA A 70 -4.97 10.62 6.31
C ALA A 70 -4.26 11.91 6.76
N GLN A 71 -3.72 12.68 5.80
CA GLN A 71 -3.03 13.95 6.09
C GLN A 71 -3.96 15.01 6.73
N GLU A 72 -3.40 16.01 7.41
CA GLU A 72 -4.17 17.18 7.85
C GLU A 72 -4.86 17.88 6.66
N GLY A 73 -6.12 18.29 6.85
CA GLY A 73 -7.01 18.76 5.77
C GLY A 73 -8.09 17.74 5.38
N PHE A 74 -8.06 16.55 5.98
CA PHE A 74 -9.13 15.55 5.95
C PHE A 74 -10.07 15.70 7.18
N GLN A 75 -10.47 16.94 7.52
CA GLN A 75 -11.45 17.19 8.59
C GLN A 75 -12.88 17.05 8.05
N GLY A 76 -13.75 16.29 8.74
CA GLY A 76 -15.18 16.14 8.37
C GLY A 76 -15.53 14.91 7.51
N ILE A 77 -14.67 13.90 7.44
CA ILE A 77 -14.87 12.73 6.58
C ILE A 77 -15.66 11.64 7.30
N GLN A 78 -16.57 11.03 6.55
CA GLN A 78 -17.07 9.69 6.85
C GLN A 78 -16.19 8.70 6.11
N PHE A 79 -15.42 7.91 6.88
CA PHE A 79 -14.72 6.76 6.35
C PHE A 79 -15.62 5.55 6.51
N SER A 80 -15.93 4.89 5.40
CA SER A 80 -16.55 3.57 5.43
C SER A 80 -15.55 2.54 4.94
N LEU A 81 -15.35 1.48 5.73
CA LEU A 81 -14.67 0.28 5.26
C LEU A 81 -15.57 -0.39 4.23
N GLY A 82 -15.14 -0.42 2.98
CA GLY A 82 -15.76 -1.18 1.91
C GLY A 82 -15.46 -2.68 2.04
N GLU A 83 -16.23 -3.49 1.32
CA GLU A 83 -15.97 -4.92 1.20
C GLU A 83 -14.58 -5.13 0.56
N LYS A 84 -13.75 -6.01 1.17
CA LYS A 84 -12.34 -6.27 0.81
C LYS A 84 -11.30 -5.22 1.24
N GLY A 85 -11.61 -4.39 2.24
CA GLY A 85 -10.60 -3.49 2.83
C GLY A 85 -10.32 -2.22 2.03
N GLY A 86 -11.12 -1.95 0.99
CA GLY A 86 -11.11 -0.65 0.33
C GLY A 86 -11.63 0.43 1.27
N VAL A 87 -10.88 1.53 1.41
CA VAL A 87 -11.36 2.69 2.18
C VAL A 87 -12.14 3.58 1.24
N GLU A 88 -13.39 3.89 1.59
CA GLU A 88 -14.16 4.93 0.91
C GLU A 88 -14.12 6.19 1.75
N PHE A 89 -13.91 7.35 1.11
CA PHE A 89 -13.96 8.63 1.78
C PHE A 89 -14.85 9.59 1.03
N THR A 90 -15.71 10.27 1.78
CA THR A 90 -16.53 11.38 1.29
C THR A 90 -15.90 12.69 1.73
N LYS A 91 -15.62 13.59 0.77
CA LYS A 91 -15.02 14.90 1.04
C LYS A 91 -15.50 15.95 0.03
N ALA A 92 -15.51 17.20 0.48
CA ALA A 92 -15.73 18.38 -0.36
C ALA A 92 -14.40 18.85 -0.97
N PHE A 93 -14.39 19.03 -2.30
CA PHE A 93 -13.20 19.40 -3.07
C PHE A 93 -13.35 20.81 -3.63
N LYS A 94 -12.35 21.65 -3.41
CA LYS A 94 -12.31 22.99 -4.00
C LYS A 94 -12.13 22.89 -5.52
N PRO A 95 -12.59 23.89 -6.29
CA PRO A 95 -12.34 23.98 -7.73
C PRO A 95 -10.86 23.80 -8.08
N GLY A 96 -10.58 23.06 -9.15
CA GLY A 96 -9.24 22.80 -9.67
C GLY A 96 -8.64 21.45 -9.23
N ASP A 97 -7.30 21.36 -9.32
CA ASP A 97 -6.53 20.15 -9.04
C ASP A 97 -6.15 20.06 -7.55
N ASN A 98 -6.63 19.02 -6.88
CA ASN A 98 -6.39 18.76 -5.46
C ASN A 98 -5.56 17.48 -5.30
N VAL A 99 -4.40 17.57 -4.66
CA VAL A 99 -3.55 16.41 -4.37
C VAL A 99 -3.83 15.91 -2.96
N HIS A 100 -4.00 14.59 -2.84
CA HIS A 100 -4.29 13.93 -1.58
C HIS A 100 -3.31 12.80 -1.31
N THR A 101 -2.96 12.65 -0.04
CA THR A 101 -2.02 11.63 0.44
C THR A 101 -2.63 10.87 1.60
N ILE A 102 -2.52 9.55 1.55
CA ILE A 102 -2.92 8.64 2.62
C ILE A 102 -1.69 7.81 3.01
N GLY A 103 -1.24 7.96 4.25
CA GLY A 103 -0.23 7.10 4.83
C GLY A 103 -0.83 5.75 5.19
N PHE A 104 -0.09 4.67 4.97
CA PHE A 104 -0.49 3.32 5.36
C PHE A 104 0.70 2.54 5.94
N LYS A 105 0.37 1.52 6.72
CA LYS A 105 1.32 0.58 7.31
C LYS A 105 0.87 -0.84 7.02
N THR A 106 1.80 -1.63 6.49
CA THR A 106 1.62 -3.05 6.22
C THR A 106 2.62 -3.86 7.04
N PRO A 107 2.21 -4.95 7.71
CA PRO A 107 3.14 -5.79 8.45
C PRO A 107 4.11 -6.50 7.48
N ALA A 108 5.35 -6.64 7.91
CA ALA A 108 6.37 -7.39 7.21
C ALA A 108 6.93 -8.47 8.14
N SER A 109 7.33 -9.61 7.57
CA SER A 109 7.90 -10.71 8.32
C SER A 109 9.10 -11.27 7.58
N SER A 110 10.12 -11.71 8.32
CA SER A 110 11.28 -12.38 7.73
C SER A 110 12.03 -11.57 6.66
N GLY A 111 11.96 -10.24 6.74
CA GLY A 111 12.65 -9.33 5.83
C GLY A 111 11.88 -8.96 4.56
N SER A 112 10.63 -9.44 4.42
CA SER A 112 9.75 -9.04 3.32
C SER A 112 8.32 -8.72 3.77
N GLY A 113 7.66 -7.85 3.00
CA GLY A 113 6.26 -7.48 3.19
C GLY A 113 5.50 -7.64 1.88
N LYS A 114 4.33 -8.29 1.92
CA LYS A 114 3.45 -8.42 0.76
C LYS A 114 2.53 -7.21 0.67
N LEU A 115 2.33 -6.69 -0.53
CA LEU A 115 1.35 -5.66 -0.85
C LEU A 115 0.42 -6.19 -1.95
N THR A 116 -0.84 -6.40 -1.61
CA THR A 116 -1.90 -6.77 -2.55
C THR A 116 -2.80 -5.57 -2.78
N LEU A 117 -2.80 -5.02 -3.99
CA LEU A 117 -3.56 -3.84 -4.39
C LEU A 117 -4.69 -4.25 -5.34
N THR A 118 -5.94 -3.97 -4.98
CA THR A 118 -7.09 -4.15 -5.87
C THR A 118 -7.56 -2.79 -6.39
N MET A 119 -7.59 -2.62 -7.71
CA MET A 119 -7.89 -1.33 -8.34
C MET A 119 -9.38 -1.00 -8.23
N PRO A 120 -9.77 0.16 -7.66
CA PRO A 120 -11.17 0.55 -7.50
C PRO A 120 -11.80 1.11 -8.78
N MET A 121 -10.98 1.50 -9.74
CA MET A 121 -11.37 2.12 -11.01
C MET A 121 -10.33 1.78 -12.08
N ASP A 122 -10.59 2.16 -13.32
CA ASP A 122 -9.60 2.09 -14.39
C ASP A 122 -8.47 3.10 -14.11
N VAL A 123 -7.23 2.60 -14.09
CA VAL A 123 -6.02 3.37 -13.78
C VAL A 123 -5.08 3.30 -14.98
N GLY A 124 -4.79 4.45 -15.58
CA GLY A 124 -3.88 4.52 -16.72
C GLY A 124 -2.43 4.27 -16.32
N GLU A 125 -2.03 4.73 -15.12
CA GLU A 125 -0.67 4.57 -14.62
C GLU A 125 -0.65 4.40 -13.10
N LEU A 126 0.00 3.34 -12.62
CA LEU A 126 0.34 3.15 -11.22
C LEU A 126 1.86 3.09 -11.07
N SER A 127 2.41 3.98 -10.26
CA SER A 127 3.84 4.08 -9.98
C SER A 127 4.14 3.66 -8.54
N LEU A 128 4.96 2.65 -8.33
CA LEU A 128 5.56 2.35 -7.04
C LEU A 128 6.98 2.94 -6.99
N MET A 129 7.28 3.68 -5.93
CA MET A 129 8.57 4.29 -5.69
C MET A 129 9.13 3.78 -4.38
N THR A 130 10.40 3.40 -4.34
CA THR A 130 11.04 2.86 -3.13
C THR A 130 12.36 3.54 -2.87
N SER A 131 12.69 3.79 -1.60
CA SER A 131 14.05 4.20 -1.24
C SER A 131 15.02 3.03 -1.45
N GLY A 132 16.28 3.31 -1.83
CA GLY A 132 17.26 2.29 -2.21
C GLY A 132 17.57 1.17 -1.20
N ASP A 133 17.06 1.26 0.02
CA ASP A 133 17.19 0.24 1.07
C ASP A 133 16.19 -0.92 0.91
N VAL A 134 15.15 -0.76 0.10
CA VAL A 134 14.14 -1.81 -0.16
C VAL A 134 13.93 -1.99 -1.66
N THR A 135 13.59 -3.22 -2.07
CA THR A 135 13.34 -3.56 -3.47
C THR A 135 11.96 -4.15 -3.65
N VAL A 136 11.27 -3.77 -4.72
CA VAL A 136 9.98 -4.37 -5.07
C VAL A 136 10.17 -5.45 -6.11
N VAL A 137 9.49 -6.58 -5.91
CA VAL A 137 9.44 -7.74 -6.82
C VAL A 137 7.97 -8.06 -7.10
N GLY A 138 7.60 -8.18 -8.38
CA GLY A 138 6.23 -8.49 -8.78
C GLY A 138 6.12 -8.74 -10.28
N GLU A 139 5.07 -9.47 -10.68
CA GLU A 139 4.77 -9.73 -12.09
C GLU A 139 4.15 -8.51 -12.77
N GLY A 140 4.36 -8.33 -14.08
CA GLY A 140 3.80 -7.23 -14.86
C GLY A 140 4.45 -5.86 -14.64
N MET A 141 5.50 -5.81 -13.83
CA MET A 141 6.17 -4.57 -13.45
C MET A 141 7.21 -4.13 -14.49
N VAL A 142 7.03 -2.93 -15.04
CA VAL A 142 8.06 -2.30 -15.88
C VAL A 142 9.02 -1.54 -14.97
N THR A 143 10.27 -2.03 -14.89
CA THR A 143 11.32 -1.35 -14.13
C THR A 143 11.97 -0.28 -15.00
N ASN A 144 12.10 0.94 -14.48
CA ASN A 144 12.94 1.96 -15.09
C ASN A 144 14.16 2.21 -14.20
N LYS A 145 14.98 1.17 -14.03
CA LYS A 145 16.24 1.26 -13.28
C LYS A 145 17.31 1.90 -14.16
N ARG A 146 17.48 3.23 -14.04
CA ARG A 146 18.76 3.98 -14.09
C ARG A 146 18.59 5.35 -14.76
N THR A 147 18.77 6.40 -13.96
CA THR A 147 19.64 7.53 -14.34
C THR A 147 20.42 7.97 -13.09
N SER A 148 21.70 8.31 -13.23
CA SER A 148 22.54 8.71 -12.08
C SER A 148 21.92 9.88 -11.30
N GLY A 149 21.70 9.71 -10.00
CA GLY A 149 21.24 10.77 -9.10
C GLY A 149 19.82 10.62 -8.54
N GLU A 150 19.03 9.65 -9.01
CA GLU A 150 17.72 9.37 -8.40
C GLU A 150 17.87 8.59 -7.08
N ARG A 151 17.24 9.09 -6.01
CA ARG A 151 17.22 8.45 -4.68
C ARG A 151 16.20 7.32 -4.55
N TYR A 152 15.35 7.14 -5.56
CA TYR A 152 14.22 6.22 -5.54
C TYR A 152 14.23 5.32 -6.77
N ASP A 153 14.06 4.01 -6.55
CA ASP A 153 13.75 3.05 -7.59
C ASP A 153 12.25 3.19 -7.94
N LYS A 154 11.95 3.29 -9.25
CA LYS A 154 10.58 3.47 -9.77
C LYS A 154 10.13 2.25 -10.57
N TYR A 155 8.88 1.88 -10.35
CA TYR A 155 8.23 0.71 -10.91
C TYR A 155 6.86 1.11 -11.43
N HIS A 156 6.56 0.78 -12.68
CA HIS A 156 5.33 1.22 -13.32
C HIS A 156 4.46 0.04 -13.76
N PHE A 157 3.15 0.24 -13.62
CA PHE A 157 2.09 -0.56 -14.19
C PHE A 157 1.21 0.36 -15.03
N TYR A 158 0.75 -0.13 -16.18
CA TYR A 158 -0.03 0.65 -17.14
C TYR A 158 -1.34 -0.06 -17.45
N ASP A 159 -2.34 0.74 -17.81
CA ASP A 159 -3.64 0.29 -18.35
C ASP A 159 -4.37 -0.74 -17.46
N LEU A 160 -4.36 -0.51 -16.15
CA LEU A 160 -5.04 -1.36 -15.17
C LEU A 160 -6.56 -1.10 -15.19
N LYS A 161 -7.34 -2.18 -15.06
CA LYS A 161 -8.80 -2.12 -15.02
C LYS A 161 -9.34 -2.18 -13.60
N ALA A 162 -10.54 -1.63 -13.43
CA ALA A 162 -11.28 -1.77 -12.18
C ALA A 162 -11.45 -3.26 -11.82
N GLY A 163 -11.02 -3.63 -10.61
CA GLY A 163 -11.01 -5.00 -10.11
C GLY A 163 -9.71 -5.77 -10.36
N ASP A 164 -8.75 -5.24 -11.12
CA ASP A 164 -7.44 -5.87 -11.28
C ASP A 164 -6.70 -5.89 -9.95
N THR A 165 -6.09 -7.04 -9.64
CA THR A 165 -5.29 -7.23 -8.43
C THR A 165 -3.81 -7.31 -8.79
N ILE A 166 -3.02 -6.43 -8.18
CA ILE A 166 -1.55 -6.43 -8.28
C ILE A 166 -1.00 -6.96 -6.96
N SER A 167 -0.17 -7.98 -7.01
CA SER A 167 0.55 -8.49 -5.85
C SER A 167 2.03 -8.25 -6.03
N VAL A 168 2.62 -7.45 -5.14
CA VAL A 168 4.07 -7.22 -5.09
C VAL A 168 4.64 -7.59 -3.73
N GLU A 169 5.89 -8.01 -3.72
CA GLU A 169 6.67 -8.26 -2.51
C GLU A 169 7.73 -7.16 -2.36
N VAL A 170 7.75 -6.52 -1.20
CA VAL A 170 8.79 -5.57 -0.80
C VAL A 170 9.82 -6.34 0.01
N GLN A 171 11.04 -6.45 -0.52
CA GLN A 171 12.18 -7.13 0.09
C GLN A 171 13.16 -6.11 0.69
N GLY A 172 13.94 -6.55 1.68
CA GLY A 172 14.91 -5.69 2.38
C GLY A 172 14.31 -4.93 3.57
N VAL A 173 13.14 -5.35 4.05
CA VAL A 173 12.52 -4.75 5.24
C VAL A 173 13.34 -5.12 6.47
N HIS A 174 13.58 -4.15 7.36
CA HIS A 174 14.37 -4.41 8.56
C HIS A 174 13.61 -5.33 9.50
N VAL A 175 14.26 -6.41 9.93
CA VAL A 175 13.65 -7.35 10.85
C VAL A 175 13.84 -6.88 12.28
N GLY A 176 12.75 -6.85 13.04
CA GLY A 176 12.72 -6.40 14.41
C GLY A 176 13.15 -7.46 15.41
N ARG A 177 13.14 -7.05 16.68
CA ARG A 177 13.70 -7.81 17.81
C ARG A 177 12.98 -9.14 18.08
N SER A 178 11.81 -9.37 17.48
CA SER A 178 11.04 -10.60 17.60
C SER A 178 11.82 -11.84 17.16
N GLN A 179 12.66 -11.73 16.12
CA GLN A 179 13.52 -12.85 15.69
C GLN A 179 14.61 -13.20 16.71
N PHE A 180 15.16 -12.23 17.45
CA PHE A 180 16.15 -12.51 18.50
C PHE A 180 15.55 -13.32 19.65
N TRP A 181 14.27 -13.14 19.96
CA TRP A 181 13.57 -13.97 20.95
C TRP A 181 13.45 -15.42 20.48
N MET A 182 13.10 -15.64 19.21
CA MET A 182 13.02 -16.99 18.63
C MET A 182 14.40 -17.69 18.66
N TYR A 183 15.47 -17.00 18.27
CA TYR A 183 16.83 -17.55 18.39
C TYR A 183 17.20 -17.85 19.85
N GLY A 184 16.82 -16.97 20.79
CA GLY A 184 17.01 -17.19 22.22
C GLY A 184 16.33 -18.46 22.73
N TRP A 185 15.07 -18.69 22.33
CA TRP A 185 14.34 -19.91 22.69
C TRP A 185 14.96 -21.18 22.12
N VAL A 186 15.38 -21.15 20.85
CA VAL A 186 16.06 -22.30 20.23
C VAL A 186 17.38 -22.61 20.94
N ALA A 187 18.19 -21.59 21.23
CA ALA A 187 19.43 -21.76 21.97
C ALA A 187 19.20 -22.32 23.38
N ALA A 188 18.18 -21.83 24.09
CA ALA A 188 17.80 -22.34 25.40
C ALA A 188 17.34 -23.82 25.35
N LEU A 189 16.56 -24.19 24.33
CA LEU A 189 16.12 -25.58 24.11
C LEU A 189 17.33 -26.51 23.87
N VAL A 190 18.26 -26.09 23.01
CA VAL A 190 19.47 -26.88 22.71
C VAL A 190 20.33 -27.06 23.96
N MET A 191 20.52 -26.01 24.77
CA MET A 191 21.23 -26.12 26.04
C MET A 191 20.51 -27.06 27.01
N LEU A 192 19.18 -26.98 27.11
CA LEU A 192 18.40 -27.84 27.98
C LEU A 192 18.52 -29.30 27.58
N LEU A 193 18.41 -29.62 26.28
CA LEU A 193 18.61 -30.98 25.77
C LEU A 193 20.04 -31.49 26.04
N ALA A 194 21.05 -30.65 25.88
CA ALA A 194 22.44 -31.02 26.21
C ALA A 194 22.62 -31.32 27.71
N CYS A 195 22.04 -30.50 28.58
CA CYS A 195 22.05 -30.73 30.03
C CYS A 195 21.31 -32.02 30.42
N PHE A 196 20.16 -32.30 29.82
CA PHE A 196 19.45 -33.57 30.04
C PHE A 196 20.24 -34.78 29.55
N GLY A 197 20.88 -34.68 28.38
CA GLY A 197 21.75 -35.72 27.85
C GLY A 197 22.93 -36.01 28.77
N LEU A 198 23.62 -34.96 29.25
CA LEU A 198 24.69 -35.09 30.22
C LEU A 198 24.20 -35.72 31.53
N ALA A 199 23.09 -35.21 32.08
CA ALA A 199 22.51 -35.75 33.31
C ALA A 199 22.09 -37.22 33.18
N TYR A 200 21.63 -37.66 32.01
CA TYR A 200 21.28 -39.05 31.75
C TYR A 200 22.51 -39.96 31.72
N VAL A 201 23.61 -39.53 31.08
CA VAL A 201 24.86 -40.30 30.99
C VAL A 201 25.59 -40.36 32.34
N THR A 202 25.51 -39.30 33.14
CA THR A 202 26.18 -39.23 34.45
C THR A 202 25.35 -39.82 35.60
N ARG A 203 24.19 -40.43 35.33
CA ARG A 203 23.41 -41.08 36.38
C ARG A 203 24.21 -42.23 36.99
N PRO A 204 24.38 -42.29 38.32
CA PRO A 204 25.02 -43.41 38.96
C PRO A 204 24.19 -44.67 38.69
N GLN A 205 24.79 -45.68 38.06
CA GLN A 205 24.19 -46.99 37.96
C GLN A 205 24.12 -47.56 39.37
N GLN A 206 22.91 -47.80 39.88
CA GLN A 206 22.73 -48.54 41.12
C GLN A 206 23.29 -49.95 40.88
N THR A 207 24.48 -50.21 41.41
CA THR A 207 25.05 -51.55 41.48
C THR A 207 24.16 -52.32 42.45
N SER A 208 23.34 -53.23 41.93
CA SER A 208 22.62 -54.19 42.77
C SER A 208 23.64 -55.20 43.27
N GLU A 209 24.24 -54.93 44.41
CA GLU A 209 24.91 -55.98 45.18
C GLU A 209 23.81 -56.89 45.76
N VAL A 210 23.78 -58.13 45.27
CA VAL A 210 23.02 -59.27 45.81
C VAL A 210 23.90 -59.98 46.83
#